data_AF-A0A8K0IM78-F1
#
_entry.id   AF-A0A8K0IM78-F1
#
_cell.length_a   1.000
_cell.length_b   1.000
_cell.length_c   1.000
_cell.angle_alpha   90.00
_cell.angle_beta   90.00
_cell.angle_gamma   90.00
#
_symmetry.space_group_name_H-M   'P 1'
#
loop_
_entity.id
_entity.type
_entity.pdbx_description
1 polymer ?
#
loop_
_entity_poly.entity_id
_entity_poly.type
_entity_poly.pdbx_seq_one_letter_code
_entity_poly.pdbx_strand_id
1 'polypeptide(L)'
;MLELARGISQWAHGFKNGVIFLFNTGEEEGLNGAHSFITQHPWSRAIRFVIDLEAMGIGGKSSLFQGGSAPWAIETFAKVAKYPSGQIIAQDLFLSGAIKSATDLQVYQEVAGLSGLDFAYSDATAVYHTKNDKLKLLKPGSLQHLGENMLAFLLHTAMSSKLQKVGVERQEGTNQTQAIFFDVLGKYMVVYTQRLAGMLHNSVILQSLLIWITSLLMGGYPGAISFGLSCLSIVLMWIFSLSLTILIAFIIPLISTSPVPYIAYPWLVVGLFGAPAILGALTGQHIGFFFLKKYLHHVYEKRVPSLSHDVQENLINWEAERWLFKSGFIQWLILLVVGNLFKVGSSFLALVWLVPPAFAYGLMEATLSPTRLPKQLKIITLILGLAVPVLVSAGMIIRLVGTIIGIFVRFERNPGSAPDWLESLIVAIFSAVVVCLMLVYLLSYIHLSGAKGLVIFSMCTLLALTLTAVSSGIFPTFTEDISRAVNVVHVVDTTGRYGSQDPASFVSLFSVTPGKLKKEVENLKDEEFACGRNRTLDFVTFTVNYGCWSSKDSNNGWSKLDIPELHVESDSTSDVRKTRVLIDTKLATRWSLAVNREEISDFTFEGEKYE
;
A
#
# COMPACT_ATOMS: atom_id res chain seq x y z
N MET A 1 16.25 2.36 -20.00
CA MET A 1 17.72 2.51 -19.89
C MET A 1 18.41 2.76 -21.22
N LEU A 2 18.19 1.98 -22.29
CA LEU A 2 18.86 2.17 -23.59
C LEU A 2 18.74 3.60 -24.15
N GLU A 3 17.55 4.19 -24.14
CA GLU A 3 17.35 5.57 -24.58
C GLU A 3 18.07 6.61 -23.70
N LEU A 4 18.23 6.34 -22.40
CA LEU A 4 19.01 7.20 -21.51
C LEU A 4 20.50 7.10 -21.86
N ALA A 5 21.01 5.90 -22.17
CA ALA A 5 22.39 5.71 -22.60
C ALA A 5 22.67 6.45 -23.93
N ARG A 6 21.74 6.34 -24.90
CA ARG A 6 21.80 7.10 -26.16
C ARG A 6 21.75 8.62 -25.92
N GLY A 7 20.89 9.07 -25.01
CA GLY A 7 20.80 10.47 -24.64
C GLY A 7 22.10 10.96 -24.02
N ILE A 8 22.59 10.31 -22.96
CA ILE A 8 23.80 10.71 -22.22
C ILE A 8 25.05 10.72 -23.09
N SER A 9 25.22 9.76 -24.01
CA SER A 9 26.41 9.70 -24.87
C SER A 9 26.58 10.96 -25.73
N GLN A 10 25.50 11.68 -26.03
CA GLN A 10 25.54 12.95 -26.77
C GLN A 10 25.99 14.15 -25.93
N TRP A 11 25.98 14.03 -24.60
CA TRP A 11 26.23 15.13 -23.65
C TRP A 11 27.34 14.83 -22.64
N ALA A 12 28.13 13.78 -22.86
CA ALA A 12 29.17 13.34 -21.93
C ALA A 12 30.33 14.35 -21.76
N HIS A 13 30.40 15.38 -22.61
CA HIS A 13 31.40 16.46 -22.51
C HIS A 13 31.23 17.23 -21.19
N GLY A 14 32.23 17.15 -20.32
CA GLY A 14 32.23 17.85 -19.02
C GLY A 14 31.74 17.01 -17.83
N PHE A 15 31.47 15.72 -18.03
CA PHE A 15 31.18 14.81 -16.92
C PHE A 15 32.39 14.66 -16.00
N LYS A 16 32.15 14.75 -14.70
CA LYS A 16 33.16 14.53 -13.64
C LYS A 16 33.07 13.13 -13.04
N ASN A 17 31.98 12.42 -13.28
CA ASN A 17 31.71 11.08 -12.83
C ASN A 17 31.21 10.24 -14.02
N GLY A 18 31.66 8.98 -14.09
CA GLY A 18 31.15 8.04 -15.08
C GLY A 18 29.73 7.58 -14.73
N VAL A 19 28.92 7.31 -15.77
CA VAL A 19 27.60 6.69 -15.63
C VAL A 19 27.68 5.28 -16.19
N ILE A 20 27.39 4.28 -15.36
CA ILE A 20 27.36 2.87 -15.75
C ILE A 20 25.90 2.47 -15.89
N PHE A 21 25.54 1.92 -17.05
CA PHE A 21 24.25 1.27 -17.25
C PHE A 21 24.44 -0.23 -17.05
N LEU A 22 23.84 -0.78 -16.00
CA LEU A 22 23.87 -2.21 -15.70
C LEU A 22 22.58 -2.85 -16.21
N PHE A 23 22.71 -3.81 -17.12
CA PHE A 23 21.62 -4.68 -17.55
C PHE A 23 21.91 -6.06 -16.97
N ASN A 24 21.40 -6.32 -15.76
CA ASN A 24 21.54 -7.59 -15.08
C ASN A 24 20.29 -8.47 -15.30
N THR A 25 20.35 -9.69 -14.79
CA THR A 25 19.28 -10.70 -14.83
C THR A 25 19.24 -11.41 -13.48
N GLY A 26 18.20 -12.18 -13.20
CA GLY A 26 18.13 -12.96 -11.96
C GLY A 26 17.47 -12.21 -10.79
N GLU A 27 16.80 -11.08 -11.06
CA GLU A 27 16.08 -10.27 -10.06
C GLU A 27 14.90 -11.07 -9.48
N GLU A 28 14.05 -11.60 -10.37
CA GLU A 28 12.83 -12.34 -10.04
C GLU A 28 13.11 -13.64 -9.26
N GLU A 29 14.32 -14.21 -9.43
CA GLU A 29 14.81 -15.39 -8.70
C GLU A 29 15.48 -15.05 -7.36
N GLY A 30 15.61 -13.78 -7.01
CA GLY A 30 16.17 -13.32 -5.72
C GLY A 30 17.35 -12.36 -5.85
N LEU A 31 17.28 -11.36 -6.73
CA LEU A 31 18.25 -10.25 -6.86
C LEU A 31 19.69 -10.72 -7.19
N ASN A 32 19.81 -11.89 -7.84
CA ASN A 32 21.09 -12.58 -8.04
C ASN A 32 22.05 -11.75 -8.90
N GLY A 33 21.52 -11.04 -9.91
CA GLY A 33 22.31 -10.20 -10.80
C GLY A 33 23.00 -9.04 -10.08
N ALA A 34 22.26 -8.30 -9.24
CA ALA A 34 22.83 -7.23 -8.43
C ALA A 34 23.85 -7.78 -7.42
N HIS A 35 23.52 -8.91 -6.78
CA HIS A 35 24.41 -9.54 -5.81
C HIS A 35 25.74 -9.98 -6.44
N SER A 36 25.71 -10.66 -7.59
CA SER A 36 26.92 -11.06 -8.30
C SER A 36 27.72 -9.85 -8.80
N PHE A 37 27.07 -8.79 -9.31
CA PHE A 37 27.78 -7.59 -9.73
C PHE A 37 28.54 -6.95 -8.56
N ILE A 38 27.88 -6.76 -7.42
CA ILE A 38 28.49 -6.02 -6.31
C ILE A 38 29.59 -6.82 -5.60
N THR A 39 29.46 -8.14 -5.52
CA THR A 39 30.41 -9.02 -4.82
C THR A 39 31.60 -9.45 -5.68
N GLN A 40 31.43 -9.59 -6.99
CA GLN A 40 32.44 -10.23 -7.85
C GLN A 40 32.99 -9.30 -8.95
N HIS A 41 32.21 -8.34 -9.44
CA HIS A 41 32.62 -7.56 -10.61
C HIS A 41 33.66 -6.48 -10.24
N PRO A 42 34.79 -6.33 -10.98
CA PRO A 42 35.83 -5.37 -10.64
C PRO A 42 35.38 -3.90 -10.54
N TRP A 43 34.36 -3.52 -11.31
CA TRP A 43 33.79 -2.16 -11.29
C TRP A 43 32.97 -1.84 -10.03
N SER A 44 32.59 -2.84 -9.21
CA SER A 44 31.82 -2.60 -7.99
C SER A 44 32.49 -1.60 -7.06
N ARG A 45 33.83 -1.65 -6.98
CA ARG A 45 34.67 -0.75 -6.16
C ARG A 45 34.62 0.72 -6.60
N ALA A 46 34.25 0.99 -7.85
CA ALA A 46 34.15 2.34 -8.40
C ALA A 46 32.76 2.97 -8.16
N ILE A 47 31.75 2.18 -7.81
CA ILE A 47 30.38 2.67 -7.63
C ILE A 47 30.27 3.54 -6.38
N ARG A 48 29.63 4.70 -6.52
CA ARG A 48 29.43 5.68 -5.43
C ARG A 48 27.95 5.93 -5.11
N PHE A 49 27.07 5.64 -6.05
CA PHE A 49 25.64 5.88 -5.94
C PHE A 49 24.91 4.99 -6.94
N VAL A 50 23.72 4.53 -6.60
CA VAL A 50 22.89 3.68 -7.47
C VAL A 50 21.56 4.33 -7.77
N ILE A 51 21.07 4.12 -8.99
CA ILE A 51 19.70 4.48 -9.38
C ILE A 51 19.07 3.20 -9.88
N ASP A 52 17.98 2.81 -9.23
CA ASP A 52 17.22 1.64 -9.58
C ASP A 52 15.94 2.06 -10.32
N LEU A 53 15.61 1.35 -11.40
CA LEU A 53 14.54 1.71 -12.32
C LEU A 53 13.59 0.53 -12.49
N GLU A 54 12.63 0.47 -11.59
CA GLU A 54 11.70 -0.62 -11.40
C GLU A 54 10.31 -0.36 -11.98
N ALA A 55 9.47 -1.38 -11.88
CA ALA A 55 8.06 -1.30 -12.21
C ALA A 55 7.26 -2.18 -11.24
N MET A 56 6.27 -1.63 -10.52
CA MET A 56 5.28 -2.40 -9.74
C MET A 56 3.93 -2.51 -10.47
N GLY A 57 3.91 -2.00 -11.71
CA GLY A 57 2.80 -1.93 -12.65
C GLY A 57 3.33 -1.48 -14.00
N ILE A 58 2.53 -1.59 -15.05
CA ILE A 58 3.06 -1.44 -16.42
C ILE A 58 3.26 0.03 -16.86
N GLY A 59 2.71 1.01 -16.14
CA GLY A 59 2.81 2.39 -16.59
C GLY A 59 2.46 3.45 -15.55
N GLY A 60 2.00 4.60 -16.05
CA GLY A 60 1.82 5.80 -15.24
C GLY A 60 3.09 6.62 -15.11
N LYS A 61 3.16 7.41 -14.04
CA LYS A 61 4.35 8.20 -13.70
C LYS A 61 5.34 7.30 -12.97
N SER A 62 6.56 7.16 -13.50
CA SER A 62 7.65 6.59 -12.70
C SER A 62 7.93 7.53 -11.53
N SER A 63 7.77 7.02 -10.31
CA SER A 63 7.77 7.79 -9.08
C SER A 63 8.86 7.33 -8.15
N LEU A 64 9.59 8.28 -7.54
CA LEU A 64 10.53 7.99 -6.47
C LEU A 64 9.75 7.39 -5.28
N PHE A 65 10.05 6.15 -4.93
CA PHE A 65 9.39 5.46 -3.82
C PHE A 65 10.35 5.02 -2.71
N GLN A 66 11.67 4.99 -2.97
CA GLN A 66 12.69 4.88 -1.93
C GLN A 66 13.84 5.84 -2.19
N GLY A 67 14.23 6.58 -1.16
CA GLY A 67 15.43 7.39 -1.14
C GLY A 67 16.39 6.89 -0.06
N GLY A 68 17.62 6.57 -0.46
CA GLY A 68 18.70 6.19 0.45
C GLY A 68 19.19 7.36 1.31
N SER A 69 20.24 7.11 2.09
CA SER A 69 20.88 8.05 3.02
C SER A 69 21.49 9.34 2.42
N ALA A 70 21.35 9.57 1.10
CA ALA A 70 21.96 10.67 0.35
C ALA A 70 20.94 11.76 0.00
N PRO A 71 20.76 12.80 0.84
CA PRO A 71 19.67 13.77 0.69
C PRO A 71 19.86 14.66 -0.54
N TRP A 72 21.13 14.91 -0.88
CA TRP A 72 21.53 15.69 -2.05
C TRP A 72 20.94 15.11 -3.34
N ALA A 73 20.74 13.80 -3.42
CA ALA A 73 20.22 13.14 -4.63
C ALA A 73 18.74 13.47 -4.81
N ILE A 74 17.95 13.40 -3.73
CA ILE A 74 16.53 13.75 -3.74
C ILE A 74 16.34 15.25 -4.01
N GLU A 75 17.14 16.10 -3.38
CA GLU A 75 17.16 17.55 -3.64
C GLU A 75 17.51 17.87 -5.10
N THR A 76 18.50 17.15 -5.65
CA THR A 76 18.92 17.33 -7.04
C THR A 76 17.81 16.88 -7.99
N PHE A 77 17.20 15.72 -7.74
CA PHE A 77 16.07 15.23 -8.53
C PHE A 77 14.91 16.23 -8.51
N ALA A 78 14.49 16.71 -7.34
CA ALA A 78 13.44 17.71 -7.19
C ALA A 78 13.74 19.02 -7.93
N LYS A 79 15.02 19.42 -8.01
CA LYS A 79 15.46 20.65 -8.68
C LYS A 79 15.44 20.54 -10.21
N VAL A 80 15.79 19.38 -10.77
CA VAL A 80 16.08 19.25 -12.21
C VAL A 80 15.06 18.43 -12.97
N ALA A 81 14.28 17.58 -12.30
CA ALA A 81 13.24 16.80 -12.94
C ALA A 81 12.16 17.73 -13.51
N LYS A 82 11.79 17.49 -14.78
CA LYS A 82 10.82 18.32 -15.51
C LYS A 82 9.38 18.07 -15.05
N TYR A 83 9.07 16.83 -14.70
CA TYR A 83 7.77 16.37 -14.20
C TYR A 83 7.98 15.51 -12.96
N PRO A 84 8.43 16.07 -11.83
CA PRO A 84 8.81 15.25 -10.69
C PRO A 84 7.62 14.46 -10.14
N SER A 85 7.88 13.23 -9.71
CA SER A 85 6.91 12.32 -9.09
C SER A 85 7.61 11.56 -7.99
N GLY A 86 7.05 11.57 -6.78
CA GLY A 86 7.67 10.91 -5.63
C GLY A 86 6.87 11.13 -4.37
N GLN A 87 6.76 10.11 -3.53
CA GLN A 87 5.94 10.15 -2.31
C GLN A 87 6.62 9.38 -1.18
N ILE A 88 7.02 10.07 -0.11
CA ILE A 88 7.69 9.45 1.05
C ILE A 88 6.83 8.39 1.74
N ILE A 89 5.49 8.45 1.63
CA ILE A 89 4.62 7.41 2.19
C ILE A 89 4.91 6.03 1.59
N ALA A 90 5.32 5.97 0.33
CA ALA A 90 5.67 4.70 -0.31
C ALA A 90 6.94 4.12 0.33
N GLN A 91 7.91 4.97 0.68
CA GLN A 91 9.10 4.58 1.42
C GLN A 91 8.76 4.08 2.82
N ASP A 92 7.91 4.80 3.56
CA ASP A 92 7.48 4.35 4.90
C ASP A 92 6.76 3.00 4.84
N LEU A 93 5.89 2.78 3.84
CA LEU A 93 5.19 1.51 3.64
C LEU A 93 6.14 0.37 3.26
N PHE A 94 7.10 0.62 2.38
CA PHE A 94 8.09 -0.37 1.97
C PHE A 94 8.98 -0.77 3.16
N LEU A 95 9.53 0.22 3.89
CA LEU A 95 10.37 -0.02 5.07
C LEU A 95 9.61 -0.65 6.24
N SER A 96 8.29 -0.46 6.34
CA SER A 96 7.48 -1.12 7.36
C SER A 96 7.29 -2.62 7.11
N GLY A 97 7.63 -3.12 5.93
CA GLY A 97 7.37 -4.50 5.49
C GLY A 97 5.90 -4.76 5.10
N ALA A 98 5.07 -3.72 5.04
CA ALA A 98 3.69 -3.82 4.54
C ALA A 98 3.66 -4.22 3.06
N ILE A 99 4.66 -3.79 2.28
CA ILE A 99 4.91 -4.27 0.93
C ILE A 99 6.00 -5.34 1.02
N LYS A 100 5.64 -6.59 0.76
CA LYS A 100 6.59 -7.72 0.74
C LYS A 100 7.23 -7.84 -0.66
N SER A 101 8.12 -6.91 -0.97
CA SER A 101 8.88 -6.86 -2.21
C SER A 101 10.29 -6.41 -1.89
N ALA A 102 11.22 -6.73 -2.78
CA ALA A 102 12.61 -6.31 -2.73
C ALA A 102 13.00 -5.82 -4.12
N THR A 103 14.04 -5.00 -4.19
CA THR A 103 14.58 -4.47 -5.44
C THR A 103 16.10 -4.57 -5.38
N ASP A 104 16.76 -4.46 -6.54
CA ASP A 104 18.22 -4.48 -6.60
C ASP A 104 18.85 -3.41 -5.69
N LEU A 105 18.17 -2.28 -5.45
CA LEU A 105 18.61 -1.27 -4.49
C LEU A 105 18.89 -1.85 -3.09
N GLN A 106 18.11 -2.83 -2.63
CA GLN A 106 18.32 -3.48 -1.34
C GLN A 106 19.71 -4.13 -1.26
N VAL A 107 20.11 -4.86 -2.30
CA VAL A 107 21.42 -5.52 -2.35
C VAL A 107 22.55 -4.48 -2.28
N TYR A 108 22.44 -3.38 -3.04
CA TYR A 108 23.46 -2.34 -3.03
C TYR A 108 23.58 -1.64 -1.66
N GLN A 109 22.46 -1.47 -0.96
CA GLN A 109 22.43 -0.89 0.38
C GLN A 109 23.00 -1.85 1.44
N GLU A 110 22.51 -3.09 1.48
CA GLU A 110 22.82 -4.05 2.54
C GLU A 110 24.20 -4.70 2.36
N VAL A 111 24.58 -5.04 1.13
CA VAL A 111 25.84 -5.76 0.85
C VAL A 111 27.01 -4.81 0.64
N ALA A 112 26.79 -3.63 0.03
CA ALA A 112 27.85 -2.68 -0.29
C ALA A 112 27.80 -1.34 0.44
N GLY A 113 26.79 -1.09 1.26
CA GLY A 113 26.63 0.18 1.98
C GLY A 113 26.49 1.38 1.03
N LEU A 114 25.98 1.15 -0.19
CA LEU A 114 25.76 2.20 -1.17
C LEU A 114 24.42 2.90 -0.92
N SER A 115 24.40 4.20 -1.17
CA SER A 115 23.14 4.97 -1.21
C SER A 115 22.59 4.97 -2.63
N GLY A 116 21.28 5.15 -2.78
CA GLY A 116 20.65 5.20 -4.09
C GLY A 116 19.22 5.74 -4.08
N LEU A 117 18.62 5.86 -5.26
CA LEU A 117 17.21 6.18 -5.45
C LEU A 117 16.51 5.04 -6.18
N ASP A 118 15.27 4.75 -5.78
CA ASP A 118 14.43 3.73 -6.40
C ASP A 118 13.18 4.33 -7.01
N PHE A 119 12.92 4.03 -8.28
CA PHE A 119 11.82 4.57 -9.04
C PHE A 119 10.96 3.46 -9.61
N ALA A 120 9.65 3.53 -9.42
CA ALA A 120 8.73 2.53 -9.96
C ALA A 120 7.54 3.14 -10.70
N TYR A 121 7.11 2.46 -11.75
CA TYR A 121 5.73 2.58 -12.26
C TYR A 121 4.75 1.92 -11.29
N SER A 122 3.55 2.51 -11.16
CA SER A 122 2.52 2.02 -10.23
C SER A 122 1.09 2.12 -10.76
N ASP A 123 0.88 2.54 -12.01
CA ASP A 123 -0.44 2.40 -12.63
C ASP A 123 -0.62 0.95 -13.12
N ALA A 124 -1.86 0.45 -13.06
CA ALA A 124 -2.24 -0.89 -13.52
C ALA A 124 -1.41 -2.04 -12.88
N THR A 125 -1.19 -1.96 -11.57
CA THR A 125 -0.44 -3.00 -10.81
C THR A 125 -1.07 -4.40 -10.87
N ALA A 126 -2.35 -4.51 -11.24
CA ALA A 126 -3.07 -5.78 -11.38
C ALA A 126 -2.51 -6.70 -12.48
N VAL A 127 -1.80 -6.16 -13.48
CA VAL A 127 -1.20 -6.98 -14.57
C VAL A 127 0.27 -7.32 -14.34
N TYR A 128 0.90 -6.71 -13.34
CA TYR A 128 2.29 -6.99 -12.95
C TYR A 128 2.47 -8.45 -12.55
N HIS A 129 3.56 -9.08 -12.99
CA HIS A 129 3.83 -10.51 -12.78
C HIS A 129 2.78 -11.44 -13.40
N THR A 130 2.17 -11.01 -14.50
CA THR A 130 1.22 -11.84 -15.26
C THR A 130 1.60 -11.88 -16.73
N LYS A 131 1.07 -12.87 -17.46
CA LYS A 131 1.21 -12.95 -18.92
C LYS A 131 0.65 -11.73 -19.67
N ASN A 132 -0.17 -10.91 -19.00
CA ASN A 132 -0.79 -9.72 -19.57
C ASN A 132 0.03 -8.44 -19.34
N ASP A 133 1.20 -8.54 -18.71
CA ASP A 133 2.19 -7.45 -18.67
C ASP A 133 2.80 -7.22 -20.08
N LYS A 134 2.03 -6.54 -20.92
CA LYS A 134 2.29 -6.38 -22.37
C LYS A 134 2.28 -4.92 -22.74
N LEU A 135 3.15 -4.53 -23.68
CA LEU A 135 3.28 -3.16 -24.19
C LEU A 135 1.95 -2.47 -24.55
N LYS A 136 0.92 -3.22 -24.99
CA LYS A 136 -0.42 -2.68 -25.28
C LYS A 136 -1.07 -1.95 -24.09
N LEU A 137 -0.71 -2.30 -22.85
CA LEU A 137 -1.23 -1.70 -21.62
C LEU A 137 -0.33 -0.59 -21.08
N LEU A 138 0.84 -0.36 -21.68
CA LEU A 138 1.70 0.76 -21.32
C LEU A 138 0.99 2.08 -21.64
N LYS A 139 0.78 2.89 -20.61
CA LYS A 139 0.17 4.21 -20.75
C LYS A 139 1.05 5.12 -21.62
N PRO A 140 0.50 5.77 -22.65
CA PRO A 140 1.25 6.74 -23.45
C PRO A 140 1.91 7.81 -22.57
N GLY A 141 3.17 8.11 -22.85
CA GLY A 141 3.96 9.09 -22.10
C GLY A 141 4.67 8.55 -20.86
N SER A 142 4.43 7.30 -20.42
CA SER A 142 5.14 6.72 -19.26
C SER A 142 6.64 6.65 -19.44
N LEU A 143 7.11 6.09 -20.57
CA LEU A 143 8.53 6.04 -20.90
C LEU A 143 9.14 7.45 -21.06
N GLN A 144 8.39 8.38 -21.66
CA GLN A 144 8.82 9.78 -21.81
C GLN A 144 8.98 10.46 -20.45
N HIS A 145 8.06 10.24 -19.52
CA HIS A 145 8.11 10.81 -18.17
C HIS A 145 9.34 10.33 -17.40
N LEU A 146 9.62 9.02 -17.41
CA LEU A 146 10.84 8.46 -16.82
C LEU A 146 12.08 9.01 -17.53
N GLY A 147 12.09 8.99 -18.86
CA GLY A 147 13.21 9.44 -19.69
C GLY A 147 13.58 10.91 -19.46
N GLU A 148 12.62 11.83 -19.53
CA GLU A 148 12.88 13.28 -19.38
C GLU A 148 13.37 13.64 -17.98
N ASN A 149 12.78 13.06 -16.94
CA ASN A 149 13.21 13.30 -15.57
C ASN A 149 14.59 12.70 -15.30
N MET A 150 14.78 11.44 -15.70
CA MET A 150 16.02 10.72 -15.39
C MET A 150 17.19 11.25 -16.22
N LEU A 151 16.98 11.64 -17.48
CA LEU A 151 18.01 12.27 -18.29
C LEU A 151 18.47 13.58 -17.65
N ALA A 152 17.55 14.47 -17.27
CA ALA A 152 17.90 15.73 -16.60
C ALA A 152 18.68 15.49 -15.30
N PHE A 153 18.24 14.51 -14.50
CA PHE A 153 18.92 14.12 -13.27
C PHE A 153 20.34 13.59 -13.51
N LEU A 154 20.51 12.68 -14.46
CA LEU A 154 21.80 12.06 -14.77
C LEU A 154 22.79 13.09 -15.34
N LEU A 155 22.37 13.95 -16.26
CA LEU A 155 23.21 15.02 -16.81
C LEU A 155 23.73 15.93 -15.68
N HIS A 156 22.84 16.42 -14.82
CA HIS A 156 23.22 17.30 -13.72
C HIS A 156 24.15 16.62 -12.72
N THR A 157 23.82 15.38 -12.35
CA THR A 157 24.54 14.60 -11.34
C THR A 157 25.94 14.19 -11.82
N ALA A 158 26.08 13.78 -13.08
CA ALA A 158 27.37 13.39 -13.65
C ALA A 158 28.36 14.56 -13.77
N MET A 159 27.88 15.78 -14.01
CA MET A 159 28.71 17.00 -14.02
C MET A 159 29.07 17.52 -12.61
N SER A 160 28.35 17.07 -11.57
CA SER A 160 28.51 17.56 -10.21
C SER A 160 29.72 16.94 -9.50
N SER A 161 30.48 17.75 -8.76
CA SER A 161 31.55 17.24 -7.89
C SER A 161 31.05 16.70 -6.54
N LYS A 162 29.73 16.76 -6.27
CA LYS A 162 29.15 16.26 -5.01
C LYS A 162 29.40 14.75 -4.81
N LEU A 163 29.29 13.96 -5.88
CA LEU A 163 29.52 12.51 -5.87
C LEU A 163 30.93 12.10 -5.44
N GLN A 164 31.93 12.92 -5.75
CA GLN A 164 33.32 12.66 -5.36
C GLN A 164 33.52 12.78 -3.84
N LYS A 165 32.66 13.54 -3.15
CA LYS A 165 32.72 13.76 -1.69
C LYS A 165 32.01 12.68 -0.88
N VAL A 166 31.07 11.94 -1.50
CA VAL A 166 30.26 10.89 -0.83
C VAL A 166 31.13 9.75 -0.27
N GLY A 167 32.30 9.49 -0.85
CA GLY A 167 33.24 8.49 -0.34
C GLY A 167 33.90 8.84 1.00
N VAL A 168 33.89 10.11 1.40
CA VAL A 168 34.56 10.64 2.62
C VAL A 168 33.61 10.72 3.81
N GLU A 169 32.30 10.88 3.57
CA GLU A 169 31.26 11.06 4.59
C GLU A 169 30.58 9.75 5.05
N ARG A 170 31.15 8.57 4.71
CA ARG A 170 30.61 7.24 5.04
C ARG A 170 30.45 6.96 6.56
N GLN A 171 30.86 7.88 7.45
CA GLN A 171 30.91 7.65 8.90
C GLN A 171 30.14 8.65 9.78
N GLU A 172 29.51 9.72 9.25
CA GLU A 172 28.84 10.70 10.11
C GLU A 172 27.31 10.68 9.96
N GLY A 173 26.64 9.97 10.88
CA GLY A 173 25.27 10.27 11.29
C GLY A 173 24.13 9.73 10.42
N THR A 174 23.95 8.41 10.40
CA THR A 174 22.94 7.68 9.60
C THR A 174 21.46 8.02 9.89
N ASN A 175 21.13 8.72 10.98
CA ASN A 175 19.74 8.96 11.39
C ASN A 175 19.26 10.43 11.30
N GLN A 176 20.10 11.39 10.90
CA GLN A 176 19.74 12.82 10.89
C GLN A 176 19.64 13.45 9.48
N THR A 177 20.03 12.72 8.44
CA THR A 177 20.14 13.24 7.08
C THR A 177 18.95 12.91 6.18
N GLN A 178 18.12 11.92 6.51
CA GLN A 178 17.00 11.49 5.66
C GLN A 178 16.12 12.68 5.23
N ALA A 179 15.77 12.74 3.94
CA ALA A 179 14.91 13.80 3.42
C ALA A 179 13.45 13.36 3.37
N ILE A 180 12.55 14.25 3.75
CA ILE A 180 11.12 14.11 3.50
C ILE A 180 10.84 14.69 2.12
N PHE A 181 10.16 13.92 1.28
CA PHE A 181 9.80 14.35 -0.07
C PHE A 181 8.39 13.95 -0.47
N PHE A 182 7.72 14.82 -1.22
CA PHE A 182 6.45 14.51 -1.86
C PHE A 182 6.22 15.44 -3.05
N ASP A 183 5.53 14.96 -4.06
CA ASP A 183 5.06 15.77 -5.17
C ASP A 183 3.65 16.31 -4.94
N VAL A 184 3.39 17.52 -5.44
CA VAL A 184 2.07 18.13 -5.52
C VAL A 184 1.62 18.12 -6.97
N LEU A 185 0.59 17.32 -7.26
CA LEU A 185 0.02 17.09 -8.60
C LEU A 185 1.04 16.61 -9.66
N GLY A 186 2.19 16.11 -9.24
CA GLY A 186 3.36 15.79 -10.07
C GLY A 186 3.82 16.95 -10.95
N LYS A 187 3.75 18.17 -10.41
CA LYS A 187 4.30 19.39 -11.02
C LYS A 187 5.45 19.96 -10.21
N TYR A 188 5.33 19.94 -8.88
CA TYR A 188 6.32 20.47 -7.95
C TYR A 188 6.65 19.40 -6.92
N MET A 189 7.93 19.28 -6.57
CA MET A 189 8.39 18.39 -5.52
C MET A 189 8.86 19.22 -4.33
N VAL A 190 8.29 18.93 -3.17
CA VAL A 190 8.72 19.52 -1.90
C VAL A 190 9.73 18.58 -1.29
N VAL A 191 10.90 19.11 -0.92
CA VAL A 191 11.98 18.35 -0.27
C VAL A 191 12.52 19.16 0.89
N TYR A 192 12.66 18.53 2.05
CA TYR A 192 13.31 19.12 3.22
C TYR A 192 13.89 18.03 4.12
N THR A 193 14.80 18.41 5.02
CA THR A 193 15.48 17.48 5.91
C THR A 193 14.57 17.01 7.05
N GLN A 194 14.80 15.79 7.53
CA GLN A 194 14.12 15.25 8.72
C GLN A 194 14.32 16.16 9.95
N ARG A 195 15.46 16.85 10.04
CA ARG A 195 15.71 17.83 11.11
C ARG A 195 14.75 19.02 11.04
N LEU A 196 14.56 19.61 9.85
CA LEU A 196 13.60 20.70 9.67
C LEU A 196 12.17 20.21 9.95
N ALA A 197 11.84 19.00 9.50
CA ALA A 197 10.56 18.36 9.80
C ALA A 197 10.32 18.27 11.32
N GLY A 198 11.28 17.72 12.06
CA GLY A 198 11.19 17.59 13.52
C GLY A 198 11.07 18.95 14.21
N MET A 199 11.80 19.98 13.77
CA MET A 199 11.66 21.34 14.30
C MET A 199 10.25 21.90 14.07
N LEU A 200 9.71 21.77 12.86
CA LEU A 200 8.36 22.23 12.51
C LEU A 200 7.29 21.46 13.28
N HIS A 201 7.37 20.13 13.31
CA HIS A 201 6.44 19.27 14.02
C HIS A 201 6.44 19.59 15.52
N ASN A 202 7.61 19.67 16.17
CA ASN A 202 7.72 20.01 17.59
C ASN A 202 7.15 21.40 17.89
N SER A 203 7.41 22.39 17.03
CA SER A 203 6.85 23.73 17.18
C SER A 203 5.32 23.72 17.11
N VAL A 204 4.75 23.04 16.11
CA VAL A 204 3.29 22.94 15.96
C VAL A 204 2.66 22.14 17.08
N ILE A 205 3.29 21.05 17.54
CA ILE A 205 2.83 20.27 18.68
C ILE A 205 2.80 21.15 19.94
N LEU A 206 3.89 21.86 20.24
CA LEU A 206 3.98 22.73 21.41
C LEU A 206 2.92 23.84 21.38
N GLN A 207 2.78 24.53 20.24
CA GLN A 207 1.77 25.58 20.07
C GLN A 207 0.36 25.03 20.21
N SER A 208 0.08 23.87 19.60
CA SER A 208 -1.23 23.22 19.70
C SER A 208 -1.55 22.84 21.14
N LEU A 209 -0.59 22.26 21.87
CA LEU A 209 -0.76 21.92 23.29
C LEU A 209 -1.01 23.17 24.14
N LEU A 210 -0.25 24.25 23.94
CA LEU A 210 -0.47 25.52 24.64
C LEU A 210 -1.86 26.10 24.37
N ILE A 211 -2.30 26.11 23.11
CA ILE A 211 -3.63 26.59 22.72
C ILE A 211 -4.73 25.73 23.34
N TRP A 212 -4.56 24.40 23.35
CA TRP A 212 -5.53 23.49 23.96
C TRP A 212 -5.59 23.63 25.48
N ILE A 213 -4.44 23.67 26.16
CA ILE A 213 -4.36 23.84 27.62
C ILE A 213 -4.99 25.18 28.01
N THR A 214 -4.62 26.28 27.36
CA THR A 214 -5.21 27.60 27.64
C THR A 214 -6.70 27.64 27.35
N SER A 215 -7.16 27.03 26.24
CA SER A 215 -8.59 26.93 25.93
C SER A 215 -9.37 26.12 26.96
N LEU A 216 -8.80 25.05 27.50
CA LEU A 216 -9.43 24.22 28.53
C LEU A 216 -9.45 24.94 29.89
N LEU A 217 -8.36 25.62 30.25
CA LEU A 217 -8.29 26.43 31.47
C LEU A 217 -9.30 27.58 31.44
N MET A 218 -9.42 28.30 30.31
CA MET A 218 -10.42 29.35 30.12
C MET A 218 -11.85 28.81 30.08
N GLY A 219 -12.04 27.61 29.52
CA GLY A 219 -13.34 26.94 29.45
C GLY A 219 -13.81 26.33 30.79
N GLY A 220 -12.89 26.12 31.73
CA GLY A 220 -13.15 25.50 33.03
C GLY A 220 -13.73 24.08 32.93
N TYR A 221 -14.40 23.66 34.00
CA TYR A 221 -15.04 22.34 34.07
C TYR A 221 -16.03 22.07 32.92
N PRO A 222 -16.89 23.03 32.51
CA PRO A 222 -17.79 22.80 31.38
C PRO A 222 -17.08 22.61 30.04
N GLY A 223 -16.02 23.38 29.79
CA GLY A 223 -15.20 23.20 28.59
C GLY A 223 -14.49 21.86 28.54
N ALA A 224 -13.99 21.36 29.69
CA ALA A 224 -13.33 20.06 29.78
C ALA A 224 -14.29 18.89 29.49
N ILE A 225 -15.54 18.95 29.95
CA ILE A 225 -16.54 17.91 29.63
C ILE A 225 -16.93 17.97 28.16
N SER A 226 -17.19 19.16 27.61
CA SER A 226 -17.51 19.32 26.17
C SER A 226 -16.38 18.79 25.29
N PHE A 227 -15.12 19.03 25.68
CA PHE A 227 -13.96 18.43 25.04
C PHE A 227 -13.98 16.90 25.10
N GLY A 228 -14.19 16.31 26.28
CA GLY A 228 -14.27 14.85 26.46
C GLY A 228 -15.38 14.22 25.61
N LEU A 229 -16.56 14.82 25.57
CA LEU A 229 -17.68 14.38 24.73
C LEU A 229 -17.39 14.51 23.23
N SER A 230 -16.62 15.52 22.83
CA SER A 230 -16.20 15.69 21.43
C SER A 230 -15.16 14.65 21.01
N CYS A 231 -14.25 14.28 21.91
CA CYS A 231 -13.33 13.15 21.71
C CYS A 231 -14.08 11.82 21.64
N LEU A 232 -15.09 11.62 22.51
CA LEU A 232 -15.98 10.45 22.44
C LEU A 232 -16.70 10.38 21.09
N SER A 233 -17.15 11.52 20.55
CA SER A 233 -17.76 11.58 19.23
C SER A 233 -16.82 11.10 18.10
N ILE A 234 -15.52 11.37 18.20
CA ILE A 234 -14.52 10.86 17.26
C ILE A 234 -14.39 9.35 17.42
N VAL A 235 -14.25 8.85 18.65
CA VAL A 235 -14.13 7.41 18.91
C VAL A 235 -15.36 6.65 18.35
N LEU A 236 -16.57 7.17 18.57
CA LEU A 236 -17.78 6.59 18.01
C LEU A 236 -17.81 6.65 16.48
N MET A 237 -17.38 7.76 15.87
CA MET A 237 -17.23 7.88 14.41
C MET A 237 -16.34 6.77 13.85
N TRP A 238 -15.20 6.50 14.47
CA TRP A 238 -14.29 5.43 14.09
C TRP A 238 -14.91 4.04 14.24
N ILE A 239 -15.50 3.75 15.41
CA ILE A 239 -16.12 2.44 15.70
C ILE A 239 -17.19 2.13 14.65
N PHE A 240 -18.15 3.02 14.43
CA PHE A 240 -19.26 2.76 13.51
C PHE A 240 -18.80 2.70 12.04
N SER A 241 -17.86 3.56 11.63
CA SER A 241 -17.27 3.51 10.29
C SER A 241 -16.58 2.17 10.00
N LEU A 242 -15.75 1.70 10.94
CA LEU A 242 -15.09 0.39 10.86
C LEU A 242 -16.10 -0.74 10.90
N SER A 243 -17.05 -0.75 11.84
CA SER A 243 -18.03 -1.84 11.96
C SER A 243 -18.86 -2.03 10.68
N LEU A 244 -19.35 -0.95 10.06
CA LEU A 244 -20.16 -1.06 8.84
C LEU A 244 -19.33 -1.51 7.63
N THR A 245 -18.11 -1.00 7.46
CA THR A 245 -17.25 -1.41 6.34
C THR A 245 -16.77 -2.86 6.48
N ILE A 246 -16.40 -3.27 7.69
CA ILE A 246 -16.03 -4.66 8.01
C ILE A 246 -17.20 -5.60 7.73
N LEU A 247 -18.42 -5.21 8.09
CA LEU A 247 -19.62 -5.99 7.77
C LEU A 247 -19.75 -6.23 6.26
N ILE A 248 -19.52 -5.22 5.41
CA ILE A 248 -19.55 -5.40 3.96
C ILE A 248 -18.44 -6.35 3.48
N ALA A 249 -17.24 -6.28 4.06
CA ALA A 249 -16.17 -7.21 3.71
C ALA A 249 -16.55 -8.69 3.95
N PHE A 250 -17.31 -8.98 5.01
CA PHE A 250 -17.83 -10.33 5.27
C PHE A 250 -19.00 -10.73 4.35
N ILE A 251 -19.79 -9.76 3.86
CA ILE A 251 -20.91 -10.01 2.96
C ILE A 251 -20.43 -10.32 1.53
N ILE A 252 -19.35 -9.68 1.05
CA ILE A 252 -18.88 -9.82 -0.33
C ILE A 252 -18.69 -11.29 -0.75
N PRO A 253 -17.96 -12.15 0.00
CA PRO A 253 -17.79 -13.56 -0.39
C PRO A 253 -19.07 -14.38 -0.42
N LEU A 254 -20.16 -13.90 0.20
CA LEU A 254 -21.47 -14.57 0.21
C LEU A 254 -22.30 -14.25 -1.04
N ILE A 255 -22.10 -13.07 -1.63
CA ILE A 255 -22.90 -12.58 -2.77
C ILE A 255 -22.14 -12.57 -4.09
N SER A 256 -20.82 -12.63 -4.05
CA SER A 256 -19.93 -12.58 -5.22
C SER A 256 -19.22 -13.91 -5.43
N THR A 257 -18.94 -14.24 -6.69
CA THR A 257 -18.17 -15.44 -7.03
C THR A 257 -16.67 -15.30 -6.72
N SER A 258 -16.20 -14.06 -6.57
CA SER A 258 -14.83 -13.74 -6.15
C SER A 258 -14.87 -12.88 -4.88
N PRO A 259 -13.94 -13.10 -3.93
CA PRO A 259 -13.82 -12.28 -2.72
C PRO A 259 -13.38 -10.83 -2.98
N VAL A 260 -12.89 -10.54 -4.19
CA VAL A 260 -12.31 -9.26 -4.59
C VAL A 260 -12.94 -8.76 -5.91
N PRO A 261 -14.26 -8.50 -5.94
CA PRO A 261 -15.00 -8.24 -7.20
C PRO A 261 -14.62 -6.92 -7.89
N TYR A 262 -13.85 -6.06 -7.23
CA TYR A 262 -13.47 -4.71 -7.66
C TYR A 262 -12.07 -4.65 -8.28
N ILE A 263 -11.39 -5.77 -8.52
CA ILE A 263 -10.03 -5.78 -9.09
C ILE A 263 -9.98 -5.12 -10.48
N ALA A 264 -10.86 -5.53 -11.40
CA ALA A 264 -10.93 -4.92 -12.73
C ALA A 264 -11.54 -3.51 -12.72
N TYR A 265 -12.37 -3.21 -11.72
CA TYR A 265 -13.10 -1.94 -11.59
C TYR A 265 -12.92 -1.33 -10.19
N PRO A 266 -11.74 -0.75 -9.88
CA PRO A 266 -11.41 -0.27 -8.53
C PRO A 266 -12.38 0.79 -7.96
N TRP A 267 -13.08 1.54 -8.81
CA TRP A 267 -14.03 2.57 -8.39
C TRP A 267 -15.23 1.99 -7.62
N LEU A 268 -15.53 0.69 -7.75
CA LEU A 268 -16.58 0.02 -6.98
C LEU A 268 -16.33 0.09 -5.46
N VAL A 269 -15.06 0.23 -5.02
CA VAL A 269 -14.69 0.44 -3.61
C VAL A 269 -15.35 1.68 -3.00
N VAL A 270 -15.64 2.71 -3.81
CA VAL A 270 -16.33 3.92 -3.33
C VAL A 270 -17.72 3.58 -2.80
N GLY A 271 -18.49 2.73 -3.49
CA GLY A 271 -19.80 2.32 -3.00
C GLY A 271 -19.75 1.18 -1.99
N LEU A 272 -18.87 0.20 -2.19
CA LEU A 272 -18.75 -0.97 -1.30
C LEU A 272 -18.19 -0.62 0.08
N PHE A 273 -17.22 0.30 0.16
CA PHE A 273 -16.54 0.62 1.41
C PHE A 273 -16.59 2.11 1.75
N GLY A 274 -16.53 3.01 0.77
CA GLY A 274 -16.65 4.45 1.00
C GLY A 274 -18.01 4.87 1.55
N ALA A 275 -19.11 4.44 0.92
CA ALA A 275 -20.47 4.76 1.35
C ALA A 275 -20.79 4.26 2.78
N PRO A 276 -20.55 2.98 3.15
CA PRO A 276 -20.78 2.52 4.52
C PRO A 276 -19.83 3.16 5.53
N ALA A 277 -18.58 3.49 5.17
CA ALA A 277 -17.69 4.25 6.04
C ALA A 277 -18.29 5.63 6.37
N ILE A 278 -18.81 6.34 5.37
CA ILE A 278 -19.43 7.66 5.56
C ILE A 278 -20.70 7.53 6.41
N LEU A 279 -21.55 6.55 6.14
CA LEU A 279 -22.76 6.28 6.93
C LEU A 279 -22.43 5.97 8.39
N GLY A 280 -21.43 5.13 8.62
CA GLY A 280 -20.98 4.74 9.96
C GLY A 280 -20.37 5.92 10.69
N ALA A 281 -19.48 6.67 10.04
CA ALA A 281 -18.88 7.88 10.58
C ALA A 281 -19.94 8.92 10.98
N LEU A 282 -20.90 9.19 10.09
CA LEU A 282 -22.03 10.08 10.37
C LEU A 282 -22.86 9.60 11.55
N THR A 283 -23.18 8.30 11.61
CA THR A 283 -24.00 7.73 12.68
C THR A 283 -23.30 7.84 14.04
N GLY A 284 -22.04 7.41 14.11
CA GLY A 284 -21.25 7.48 15.35
C GLY A 284 -21.04 8.93 15.81
N GLN A 285 -20.72 9.83 14.90
CA GLN A 285 -20.57 11.26 15.22
C GLN A 285 -21.91 11.89 15.63
N HIS A 286 -23.03 11.48 15.03
CA HIS A 286 -24.36 11.98 15.39
C HIS A 286 -24.77 11.58 16.82
N ILE A 287 -24.43 10.35 17.25
CA ILE A 287 -24.63 9.91 18.62
C ILE A 287 -23.80 10.77 19.60
N GLY A 288 -22.53 11.02 19.28
CA GLY A 288 -21.68 11.90 20.07
C GLY A 288 -22.21 13.34 20.13
N PHE A 289 -22.65 13.88 18.99
CA PHE A 289 -23.30 15.18 18.87
C PHE A 289 -24.54 15.28 19.77
N PHE A 290 -25.37 14.24 19.81
CA PHE A 290 -26.55 14.19 20.68
C PHE A 290 -26.20 14.30 22.16
N PHE A 291 -25.22 13.53 22.64
CA PHE A 291 -24.76 13.62 24.03
C PHE A 291 -24.15 14.99 24.37
N LEU A 292 -23.34 15.53 23.45
CA LEU A 292 -22.77 16.87 23.59
C LEU A 292 -23.86 17.95 23.66
N LYS A 293 -24.86 17.90 22.77
CA LYS A 293 -26.01 18.83 22.77
C LYS A 293 -26.79 18.73 24.08
N LYS A 294 -27.06 17.52 24.56
CA LYS A 294 -27.77 17.29 25.84
C LYS A 294 -27.01 17.89 27.03
N TYR A 295 -25.69 17.74 27.06
CA TYR A 295 -24.85 18.35 28.10
C TYR A 295 -24.87 19.88 28.02
N LEU A 296 -24.65 20.43 26.82
CA LEU A 296 -24.64 21.87 26.60
C LEU A 296 -25.98 22.52 26.97
N HIS A 297 -27.11 21.84 26.73
CA HIS A 297 -28.43 22.30 27.18
C HIS A 297 -28.46 22.57 28.68
N HIS A 298 -28.02 21.58 29.49
CA HIS A 298 -27.98 21.69 30.94
C HIS A 298 -27.05 22.82 31.43
N VAL A 299 -25.94 23.06 30.72
CA VAL A 299 -24.99 24.14 31.05
C VAL A 299 -25.59 25.50 30.71
N TYR A 300 -26.19 25.66 29.54
CA TYR A 300 -26.74 26.94 29.08
C TYR A 300 -27.99 27.38 29.86
N GLU A 301 -28.86 26.44 30.22
CA GLU A 301 -30.02 26.71 31.09
C GLU A 301 -29.60 27.34 32.42
N LYS A 302 -28.47 26.90 32.99
CA LYS A 302 -27.92 27.44 34.23
C LYS A 302 -27.20 28.78 34.04
N ARG A 303 -26.59 29.00 32.88
CA ARG A 303 -25.67 30.13 32.65
C ARG A 303 -26.37 31.37 32.12
N VAL A 304 -27.41 31.22 31.30
CA VAL A 304 -28.13 32.35 30.68
C VAL A 304 -29.65 32.08 30.64
N PRO A 305 -30.34 32.10 31.78
CA PRO A 305 -31.76 31.74 31.88
C PRO A 305 -32.73 32.75 31.22
N SER A 306 -32.25 33.94 30.83
CA SER A 306 -33.08 35.04 30.32
C SER A 306 -33.22 35.12 28.80
N LEU A 307 -32.67 34.16 28.05
CA LEU A 307 -32.76 34.11 26.58
C LEU A 307 -34.02 33.37 26.13
N SER A 308 -34.59 33.75 25.00
CA SER A 308 -35.68 33.00 24.36
C SER A 308 -35.21 31.60 23.96
N HIS A 309 -36.09 30.60 24.07
CA HIS A 309 -35.80 29.20 23.78
C HIS A 309 -35.15 28.97 22.41
N ASP A 310 -35.66 29.63 21.35
CA ASP A 310 -35.15 29.47 19.98
C ASP A 310 -33.70 29.99 19.81
N VAL A 311 -33.38 31.09 20.48
CA VAL A 311 -32.02 31.66 20.45
C VAL A 311 -31.07 30.77 21.23
N GLN A 312 -31.50 30.24 22.38
CA GLN A 312 -30.71 29.31 23.19
C GLN A 312 -30.41 28.01 22.43
N GLU A 313 -31.41 27.44 21.74
CA GLU A 313 -31.21 26.22 20.95
C GLU A 313 -30.21 26.42 19.80
N ASN A 314 -30.29 27.55 19.09
CA ASN A 314 -29.34 27.89 18.03
C ASN A 314 -27.91 28.04 18.56
N LEU A 315 -27.74 28.69 19.71
CA LEU A 315 -26.43 28.85 20.35
C LEU A 315 -25.80 27.51 20.73
N ILE A 316 -26.60 26.61 21.32
CA ILE A 316 -26.16 25.26 21.69
C ILE A 316 -25.73 24.47 20.44
N ASN A 317 -26.52 24.54 19.37
CA ASN A 317 -26.22 23.87 18.10
C ASN A 317 -24.89 24.35 17.51
N TRP A 318 -24.66 25.66 17.46
CA TRP A 318 -23.41 26.24 16.95
C TRP A 318 -22.20 25.93 17.84
N GLU A 319 -22.39 25.88 19.16
CA GLU A 319 -21.32 25.48 20.07
C GLU A 319 -20.96 24.00 19.90
N ALA A 320 -21.95 23.11 19.80
CA ALA A 320 -21.71 21.69 19.56
C ALA A 320 -20.96 21.45 18.24
N GLU A 321 -21.36 22.13 17.15
CA GLU A 321 -20.66 22.09 15.86
C GLU A 321 -19.19 22.55 15.98
N ARG A 322 -18.94 23.67 16.68
CA ARG A 322 -17.57 24.17 16.91
C ARG A 322 -16.71 23.18 17.66
N TRP A 323 -17.27 22.51 18.67
CA TRP A 323 -16.57 21.51 19.46
C TRP A 323 -16.21 20.25 18.65
N LEU A 324 -17.12 19.78 17.79
CA LEU A 324 -16.83 18.70 16.84
C LEU A 324 -15.76 19.10 15.81
N PHE A 325 -15.82 20.33 15.29
CA PHE A 325 -14.79 20.79 14.36
C PHE A 325 -13.41 20.85 15.03
N LYS A 326 -13.34 21.36 16.27
CA LYS A 326 -12.10 21.42 17.05
C LYS A 326 -11.56 20.03 17.38
N SER A 327 -12.40 19.04 17.67
CA SER A 327 -11.90 17.69 17.98
C SER A 327 -11.14 17.07 16.80
N GLY A 328 -11.46 17.45 15.55
CA GLY A 328 -10.66 17.08 14.39
C GLY A 328 -9.18 17.48 14.50
N PHE A 329 -8.87 18.63 15.12
CA PHE A 329 -7.47 19.01 15.40
C PHE A 329 -6.76 18.02 16.32
N ILE A 330 -7.46 17.45 17.30
CA ILE A 330 -6.86 16.49 18.23
C ILE A 330 -6.46 15.21 17.52
N GLN A 331 -7.32 14.68 16.64
CA GLN A 331 -7.02 13.48 15.88
C GLN A 331 -5.74 13.64 15.05
N TRP A 332 -5.62 14.75 14.32
CA TRP A 332 -4.42 15.02 13.52
C TRP A 332 -3.20 15.40 14.37
N LEU A 333 -3.41 16.05 15.53
CA LEU A 333 -2.34 16.30 16.50
C LEU A 333 -1.78 14.99 17.08
N ILE A 334 -2.62 14.01 17.42
CA ILE A 334 -2.18 12.69 17.89
C ILE A 334 -1.34 12.00 16.81
N LEU A 335 -1.81 11.99 15.56
CA LEU A 335 -1.04 11.42 14.44
C LEU A 335 0.29 12.14 14.21
N LEU A 336 0.31 13.46 14.34
CA LEU A 336 1.54 14.26 14.22
C LEU A 336 2.52 13.93 15.35
N VAL A 337 2.05 13.79 16.59
CA VAL A 337 2.87 13.40 17.75
C VAL A 337 3.44 12.01 17.54
N VAL A 338 2.59 11.01 17.25
CA VAL A 338 3.01 9.61 17.05
C VAL A 338 4.00 9.52 15.89
N GLY A 339 3.68 10.09 14.74
CA GLY A 339 4.55 10.07 13.57
C GLY A 339 5.90 10.76 13.82
N ASN A 340 5.91 11.87 14.56
CA ASN A 340 7.14 12.56 14.94
C ASN A 340 7.99 11.76 15.94
N LEU A 341 7.37 11.06 16.91
CA LEU A 341 8.07 10.18 17.86
C LEU A 341 8.78 9.03 17.15
N PHE A 342 8.10 8.39 16.18
CA PHE A 342 8.66 7.30 15.37
C PHE A 342 9.45 7.77 14.15
N LYS A 343 9.61 9.09 13.96
CA LYS A 343 10.30 9.72 12.83
C LYS A 343 9.79 9.27 11.45
N VAL A 344 8.50 8.99 11.34
CA VAL A 344 7.84 8.56 10.09
C VAL A 344 7.80 9.72 9.10
N GLY A 345 8.26 9.52 7.87
CA GLY A 345 8.37 10.60 6.87
C GLY A 345 7.02 11.19 6.45
N SER A 346 5.99 10.34 6.35
CA SER A 346 4.61 10.70 6.01
C SER A 346 3.86 11.50 7.09
N SER A 347 4.49 11.78 8.24
CA SER A 347 3.94 12.67 9.29
C SER A 347 3.61 14.08 8.77
N PHE A 348 4.19 14.51 7.65
CA PHE A 348 3.82 15.76 6.99
C PHE A 348 2.34 15.82 6.61
N LEU A 349 1.69 14.68 6.35
CA LEU A 349 0.25 14.64 6.08
C LEU A 349 -0.54 15.11 7.30
N ALA A 350 -0.15 14.68 8.50
CA ALA A 350 -0.78 15.13 9.74
C ALA A 350 -0.57 16.63 9.97
N LEU A 351 0.62 17.15 9.66
CA LEU A 351 0.91 18.57 9.69
C LEU A 351 -0.02 19.36 8.73
N VAL A 352 -0.12 18.90 7.49
CA VAL A 352 -0.94 19.52 6.44
C VAL A 352 -2.43 19.42 6.72
N TRP A 353 -2.90 18.38 7.42
CA TRP A 353 -4.30 18.27 7.83
C TRP A 353 -4.62 18.98 9.16
N LEU A 354 -3.61 19.36 9.94
CA LEU A 354 -3.78 20.12 11.19
C LEU A 354 -3.71 21.64 10.97
N VAL A 355 -2.67 22.12 10.28
CA VAL A 355 -2.31 23.55 10.26
C VAL A 355 -3.29 24.40 9.45
N PRO A 356 -3.63 24.09 8.18
CA PRO A 356 -4.55 24.91 7.39
C PRO A 356 -5.97 25.00 7.99
N PRO A 357 -6.61 23.90 8.47
CA PRO A 357 -7.87 24.00 9.19
C PRO A 357 -7.79 24.83 10.46
N ALA A 358 -6.71 24.69 11.25
CA ALA A 358 -6.51 25.48 12.46
C ALA A 358 -6.32 26.97 12.16
N PHE A 359 -5.55 27.29 11.10
CA PHE A 359 -5.34 28.66 10.64
C PHE A 359 -6.64 29.29 10.13
N ALA A 360 -7.41 28.58 9.30
CA ALA A 360 -8.70 29.06 8.81
C ALA A 360 -9.69 29.32 9.96
N TYR A 361 -9.73 28.42 10.94
CA TYR A 361 -10.54 28.59 12.15
C TYR A 361 -10.08 29.81 12.96
N GLY A 362 -8.77 29.95 13.17
CA GLY A 362 -8.18 31.10 13.87
C GLY A 362 -8.51 32.44 13.20
N LEU A 363 -8.39 32.51 11.87
CA LEU A 363 -8.62 33.73 11.10
C LEU A 363 -10.09 34.14 11.06
N MET A 364 -11.00 33.17 10.88
CA MET A 364 -12.40 33.46 10.56
C MET A 364 -13.34 33.35 11.76
N GLU A 365 -12.98 32.54 12.75
CA GLU A 365 -13.88 32.08 13.82
C GLU A 365 -13.37 32.34 15.23
N ALA A 366 -12.05 32.50 15.43
CA ALA A 366 -11.51 32.77 16.74
C ALA A 366 -11.83 34.20 17.17
N THR A 367 -12.40 34.33 18.36
CA THR A 367 -12.71 35.60 18.98
C THR A 367 -11.83 35.78 20.21
N LEU A 368 -11.06 36.86 20.26
CA LEU A 368 -10.17 37.18 21.38
C LEU A 368 -10.90 37.63 22.67
N SER A 369 -12.25 37.67 22.64
CA SER A 369 -13.06 38.10 23.78
C SER A 369 -13.90 36.92 24.31
N PRO A 370 -13.81 36.59 25.61
CA PRO A 370 -14.52 35.47 26.23
C PRO A 370 -16.03 35.72 26.45
N THR A 371 -16.54 36.91 26.14
CA THR A 371 -17.92 37.33 26.45
C THR A 371 -18.88 37.27 25.25
N ARG A 372 -18.41 36.91 24.06
CA ARG A 372 -19.26 36.84 22.86
C ARG A 372 -19.93 35.48 22.71
N LEU A 373 -21.22 35.51 22.39
CA LEU A 373 -22.02 34.35 22.05
C LEU A 373 -21.45 33.61 20.83
N PRO A 374 -21.51 32.27 20.78
CA PRO A 374 -21.09 31.49 19.62
C PRO A 374 -21.88 31.90 18.37
N LYS A 375 -21.21 31.87 17.22
CA LYS A 375 -21.82 32.05 15.89
C LYS A 375 -21.68 30.79 15.07
N GLN A 376 -22.59 30.59 14.12
CA GLN A 376 -22.48 29.51 13.14
C GLN A 376 -21.10 29.54 12.44
N LEU A 377 -20.52 28.36 12.21
CA LEU A 377 -19.31 28.25 11.43
C LEU A 377 -19.56 28.66 9.97
N LYS A 378 -18.69 29.51 9.43
CA LYS A 378 -18.82 29.91 8.02
C LYS A 378 -18.31 28.81 7.10
N ILE A 379 -19.02 28.54 6.02
CA ILE A 379 -18.59 27.59 4.98
C ILE A 379 -17.20 27.94 4.41
N ILE A 380 -16.87 29.23 4.34
CA ILE A 380 -15.55 29.68 3.87
C ILE A 380 -14.40 29.18 4.76
N THR A 381 -14.65 28.98 6.07
CA THR A 381 -13.68 28.40 7.01
C THR A 381 -13.34 26.96 6.60
N LEU A 382 -14.35 26.18 6.20
CA LEU A 382 -14.17 24.84 5.69
C LEU A 382 -13.41 24.82 4.36
N ILE A 383 -13.78 25.69 3.42
CA ILE A 383 -13.14 25.75 2.09
C ILE A 383 -11.65 26.10 2.23
N LEU A 384 -11.33 27.16 2.99
CA LEU A 384 -9.95 27.58 3.21
C LEU A 384 -9.15 26.52 4.00
N GLY A 385 -9.80 25.87 4.97
CA GLY A 385 -9.17 24.83 5.79
C GLY A 385 -8.85 23.56 4.98
N LEU A 386 -9.72 23.14 4.06
CA LEU A 386 -9.59 21.86 3.35
C LEU A 386 -8.90 21.94 1.99
N ALA A 387 -8.78 23.13 1.38
CA ALA A 387 -8.20 23.27 0.03
C ALA A 387 -6.79 22.67 -0.09
N VAL A 388 -5.88 23.04 0.83
CA VAL A 388 -4.49 22.53 0.82
C VAL A 388 -4.41 21.05 1.19
N PRO A 389 -5.02 20.58 2.30
CA PRO A 389 -4.96 19.16 2.64
C PRO A 389 -5.48 18.24 1.53
N VAL A 390 -6.66 18.55 0.97
CA VAL A 390 -7.25 17.75 -0.11
C VAL A 390 -6.35 17.74 -1.36
N LEU A 391 -5.80 18.89 -1.75
CA LEU A 391 -4.91 19.00 -2.90
C LEU A 391 -3.65 18.12 -2.75
N VAL A 392 -3.07 18.09 -1.55
CA VAL A 392 -1.84 17.34 -1.27
C VAL A 392 -2.10 15.84 -1.18
N SER A 393 -3.21 15.41 -0.58
CA SER A 393 -3.41 14.00 -0.23
C SER A 393 -4.32 13.20 -1.18
N ALA A 394 -5.26 13.84 -1.89
CA ALA A 394 -6.28 13.09 -2.66
C ALA A 394 -5.66 12.19 -3.74
N GLY A 395 -4.73 12.72 -4.54
CA GLY A 395 -4.08 11.96 -5.60
C GLY A 395 -3.28 10.77 -5.08
N MET A 396 -2.57 10.95 -3.96
CA MET A 396 -1.81 9.90 -3.28
C MET A 396 -2.73 8.76 -2.81
N ILE A 397 -3.85 9.09 -2.16
CA ILE A 397 -4.78 8.08 -1.64
C ILE A 397 -5.43 7.29 -2.76
N ILE A 398 -5.88 7.95 -3.83
CA ILE A 398 -6.48 7.27 -4.98
C ILE A 398 -5.50 6.24 -5.57
N ARG A 399 -4.22 6.61 -5.71
CA ARG A 399 -3.17 5.69 -6.18
C ARG A 399 -2.90 4.56 -5.20
N LEU A 400 -2.88 4.83 -3.89
CA LEU A 400 -2.64 3.82 -2.87
C LEU A 400 -3.76 2.78 -2.85
N VAL A 401 -5.03 3.20 -2.94
CA VAL A 401 -6.18 2.28 -3.07
C VAL A 401 -6.04 1.40 -4.32
N GLY A 402 -5.75 2.01 -5.48
CA GLY A 402 -5.55 1.25 -6.72
C GLY A 402 -4.40 0.25 -6.64
N THR A 403 -3.31 0.64 -5.98
CA THR A 403 -2.13 -0.21 -5.76
C THR A 403 -2.46 -1.42 -4.89
N ILE A 404 -3.12 -1.20 -3.74
CA ILE A 404 -3.55 -2.26 -2.82
C ILE A 404 -4.46 -3.25 -3.55
N ILE A 405 -5.44 -2.75 -4.30
CA ILE A 405 -6.38 -3.59 -5.06
C ILE A 405 -5.64 -4.43 -6.12
N GLY A 406 -4.71 -3.83 -6.87
CA GLY A 406 -3.98 -4.58 -7.89
C GLY A 406 -3.02 -5.63 -7.32
N ILE A 407 -2.46 -5.41 -6.12
CA ILE A 407 -1.67 -6.43 -5.41
C ILE A 407 -2.52 -7.67 -5.09
N PHE A 408 -3.84 -7.54 -4.90
CA PHE A 408 -4.73 -8.67 -4.60
C PHE A 408 -4.78 -9.74 -5.70
N VAL A 409 -4.40 -9.41 -6.94
CA VAL A 409 -4.26 -10.43 -8.00
C VAL A 409 -3.23 -11.51 -7.62
N ARG A 410 -2.27 -11.19 -6.75
CA ARG A 410 -1.13 -12.05 -6.39
C ARG A 410 -0.87 -12.07 -4.88
N PHE A 411 -1.92 -11.90 -4.08
CA PHE A 411 -1.79 -11.76 -2.63
C PHE A 411 -1.48 -13.09 -1.92
N GLU A 412 -2.01 -14.21 -2.40
CA GLU A 412 -1.79 -15.50 -1.76
C GLU A 412 -0.48 -16.12 -2.21
N ARG A 413 0.57 -15.97 -1.38
CA ARG A 413 1.83 -16.72 -1.55
C ARG A 413 1.60 -18.24 -1.50
N ASN A 414 0.72 -18.67 -0.61
CA ASN A 414 0.25 -20.05 -0.49
C ASN A 414 -1.22 -20.09 -0.93
N PRO A 415 -1.54 -20.53 -2.16
CA PRO A 415 -2.90 -20.56 -2.69
C PRO A 415 -3.91 -21.18 -1.74
N GLY A 416 -4.99 -20.47 -1.39
CA GLY A 416 -6.03 -20.90 -0.47
C GLY A 416 -5.71 -20.80 1.02
N SER A 417 -4.56 -20.23 1.39
CA SER A 417 -4.18 -20.05 2.79
C SER A 417 -4.97 -18.93 3.47
N ALA A 418 -5.32 -17.87 2.73
CA ALA A 418 -6.04 -16.75 3.30
C ALA A 418 -7.54 -17.08 3.43
N PRO A 419 -8.24 -16.49 4.42
CA PRO A 419 -9.69 -16.54 4.44
C PRO A 419 -10.26 -15.58 3.39
N ASP A 420 -11.32 -16.00 2.70
CA ASP A 420 -11.94 -15.27 1.58
C ASP A 420 -12.37 -13.82 1.89
N TRP A 421 -12.48 -13.41 3.16
CA TRP A 421 -12.86 -12.04 3.55
C TRP A 421 -11.66 -11.12 3.82
N LEU A 422 -10.42 -11.64 3.89
CA LEU A 422 -9.26 -10.91 4.39
C LEU A 422 -8.89 -9.70 3.53
N GLU A 423 -8.88 -9.85 2.21
CA GLU A 423 -8.46 -8.81 1.28
C GLU A 423 -9.49 -7.66 1.26
N SER A 424 -10.77 -8.03 1.22
CA SER A 424 -11.87 -7.08 1.37
C SER A 424 -11.86 -6.40 2.75
N LEU A 425 -11.42 -7.09 3.80
CA LEU A 425 -11.23 -6.49 5.12
C LEU A 425 -10.12 -5.43 5.12
N ILE A 426 -8.98 -5.70 4.45
CA ILE A 426 -7.88 -4.74 4.33
C ILE A 426 -8.37 -3.44 3.66
N VAL A 427 -9.09 -3.55 2.54
CA VAL A 427 -9.63 -2.36 1.84
C VAL A 427 -10.74 -1.68 2.64
N ALA A 428 -11.57 -2.43 3.36
CA ALA A 428 -12.59 -1.89 4.25
C ALA A 428 -11.97 -1.02 5.35
N ILE A 429 -10.98 -1.56 6.09
CA ILE A 429 -10.28 -0.84 7.16
C ILE A 429 -9.58 0.39 6.58
N PHE A 430 -8.86 0.24 5.47
CA PHE A 430 -8.18 1.37 4.82
C PHE A 430 -9.17 2.48 4.41
N SER A 431 -10.30 2.11 3.80
CA SER A 431 -11.33 3.06 3.38
C SER A 431 -11.96 3.80 4.58
N ALA A 432 -12.27 3.07 5.66
CA ALA A 432 -12.79 3.65 6.90
C ALA A 432 -11.79 4.62 7.54
N VAL A 433 -10.50 4.25 7.58
CA VAL A 433 -9.41 5.12 8.06
C VAL A 433 -9.37 6.41 7.26
N VAL A 434 -9.33 6.33 5.93
CA VAL A 434 -9.29 7.51 5.04
C VAL A 434 -10.50 8.40 5.27
N VAL A 435 -11.71 7.82 5.32
CA VAL A 435 -12.95 8.59 5.52
C VAL A 435 -12.96 9.28 6.88
N CYS A 436 -12.66 8.58 7.96
CA CYS A 436 -12.61 9.15 9.32
C CYS A 436 -11.55 10.24 9.46
N LEU A 437 -10.39 10.08 8.81
CA LEU A 437 -9.32 11.07 8.83
C LEU A 437 -9.69 12.32 8.04
N MET A 438 -10.13 12.16 6.80
CA MET A 438 -10.31 13.27 5.86
C MET A 438 -11.62 14.02 6.03
N LEU A 439 -12.68 13.34 6.45
CA LEU A 439 -14.00 13.96 6.55
C LEU A 439 -14.30 14.52 7.93
N VAL A 440 -13.41 14.36 8.94
CA VAL A 440 -13.65 14.81 10.32
C VAL A 440 -14.15 16.26 10.43
N TYR A 441 -13.58 17.16 9.63
CA TYR A 441 -13.97 18.57 9.58
C TYR A 441 -15.29 18.78 8.83
N LEU A 442 -15.49 18.09 7.70
CA LEU A 442 -16.69 18.20 6.88
C LEU A 442 -17.93 17.67 7.61
N LEU A 443 -17.81 16.51 8.28
CA LEU A 443 -18.90 15.84 8.99
C LEU A 443 -19.51 16.74 10.08
N SER A 444 -18.68 17.60 10.68
CA SER A 444 -19.14 18.58 11.69
C SER A 444 -20.22 19.53 11.14
N TYR A 445 -20.12 19.97 9.88
CA TYR A 445 -21.08 20.89 9.24
C TYR A 445 -22.39 20.20 8.81
N ILE A 446 -22.37 18.89 8.61
CA ILE A 446 -23.52 18.15 8.06
C ILE A 446 -24.71 18.19 9.05
N HIS A 447 -24.45 18.21 10.36
CA HIS A 447 -25.49 18.20 11.40
C HIS A 447 -26.40 19.43 11.36
N LEU A 448 -25.88 20.61 10.98
CA LEU A 448 -26.64 21.87 10.97
C LEU A 448 -27.11 22.30 9.57
N SER A 449 -26.49 21.77 8.52
CA SER A 449 -26.81 22.14 7.12
C SER A 449 -28.20 21.69 6.63
N GLY A 450 -28.91 20.84 7.39
CA GLY A 450 -30.12 20.15 6.92
C GLY A 450 -29.86 19.05 5.88
N ALA A 451 -28.62 18.89 5.39
CA ALA A 451 -28.27 17.93 4.34
C ALA A 451 -28.15 16.48 4.83
N LYS A 452 -28.22 16.22 6.14
CA LYS A 452 -28.05 14.89 6.74
C LYS A 452 -28.91 13.81 6.07
N GLY A 453 -30.20 14.09 5.87
CA GLY A 453 -31.13 13.13 5.25
C GLY A 453 -30.75 12.82 3.79
N LEU A 454 -30.36 13.84 3.03
CA LEU A 454 -29.91 13.69 1.64
C LEU A 454 -28.62 12.87 1.55
N VAL A 455 -27.65 13.13 2.44
CA VAL A 455 -26.38 12.39 2.48
C VAL A 455 -26.62 10.93 2.83
N ILE A 456 -27.43 10.63 3.85
CA ILE A 456 -27.77 9.25 4.23
C ILE A 456 -28.45 8.54 3.06
N PHE A 457 -29.46 9.17 2.44
CA PHE A 457 -30.16 8.59 1.30
C PHE A 457 -29.19 8.29 0.14
N SER A 458 -28.36 9.27 -0.25
CA SER A 458 -27.40 9.12 -1.33
C SER A 458 -26.39 8.00 -1.07
N MET A 459 -25.84 7.90 0.14
CA MET A 459 -24.88 6.83 0.49
C MET A 459 -25.56 5.45 0.53
N CYS A 460 -26.78 5.35 1.07
CA CYS A 460 -27.55 4.11 1.06
C CYS A 460 -27.87 3.66 -0.38
N THR A 461 -28.28 4.58 -1.25
CA THR A 461 -28.52 4.31 -2.67
C THR A 461 -27.24 3.84 -3.35
N LEU A 462 -26.11 4.52 -3.12
CA LEU A 462 -24.83 4.13 -3.71
C LEU A 462 -24.36 2.73 -3.26
N LEU A 463 -24.49 2.42 -1.96
CA LEU A 463 -24.20 1.09 -1.42
C LEU A 463 -25.11 0.02 -2.03
N ALA A 464 -26.43 0.28 -2.08
CA ALA A 464 -27.39 -0.66 -2.66
C ALA A 464 -27.08 -0.92 -4.15
N LEU A 465 -26.87 0.13 -4.95
CA LEU A 465 -26.54 0.00 -6.37
C LEU A 465 -25.24 -0.79 -6.59
N THR A 466 -24.20 -0.54 -5.78
CA THR A 466 -22.93 -1.26 -5.92
C THR A 466 -23.00 -2.70 -5.46
N LEU A 467 -23.72 -3.01 -4.37
CA LEU A 467 -23.97 -4.40 -3.95
C LEU A 467 -24.77 -5.16 -5.00
N THR A 468 -25.82 -4.56 -5.58
CA THR A 468 -26.59 -5.17 -6.66
C THR A 468 -25.73 -5.39 -7.90
N ALA A 469 -24.87 -4.44 -8.27
CA ALA A 469 -23.98 -4.58 -9.42
C ALA A 469 -22.96 -5.72 -9.23
N VAL A 470 -22.45 -5.90 -8.01
CA VAL A 470 -21.55 -7.01 -7.66
C VAL A 470 -22.29 -8.34 -7.65
N SER A 471 -23.47 -8.42 -7.03
CA SER A 471 -24.22 -9.68 -6.93
C SER A 471 -24.77 -10.16 -8.27
N SER A 472 -25.11 -9.23 -9.16
CA SER A 472 -25.56 -9.54 -10.53
C SER A 472 -24.41 -9.85 -11.49
N GLY A 473 -23.17 -9.56 -11.11
CA GLY A 473 -22.00 -9.76 -11.98
C GLY A 473 -21.98 -8.84 -13.21
N ILE A 474 -22.68 -7.70 -13.18
CA ILE A 474 -22.68 -6.69 -14.27
C ILE A 474 -21.25 -6.23 -14.57
N PHE A 475 -20.47 -5.98 -13.52
CA PHE A 475 -19.05 -5.72 -13.61
C PHE A 475 -18.29 -7.01 -13.30
N PRO A 476 -17.73 -7.69 -14.32
CA PRO A 476 -16.99 -8.91 -14.07
C PRO A 476 -15.74 -8.61 -13.27
N THR A 477 -15.40 -9.49 -12.33
CA THR A 477 -14.20 -9.34 -11.49
C THR A 477 -12.91 -9.31 -12.31
N PHE A 478 -12.90 -10.06 -13.41
CA PHE A 478 -11.76 -10.21 -14.31
C PHE A 478 -12.16 -9.80 -15.74
N THR A 479 -11.24 -9.21 -16.46
CA THR A 479 -11.35 -8.85 -17.88
C THR A 479 -10.27 -9.56 -18.69
N GLU A 480 -10.25 -9.37 -20.01
CA GLU A 480 -9.19 -9.91 -20.87
C GLU A 480 -7.80 -9.41 -20.44
N ASP A 481 -7.71 -8.14 -20.07
CA ASP A 481 -6.46 -7.50 -19.63
C ASP A 481 -6.15 -7.80 -18.16
N ILE A 482 -7.15 -7.70 -17.29
CA ILE A 482 -7.01 -7.98 -15.84
C ILE A 482 -7.59 -9.37 -15.56
N SER A 483 -6.79 -10.38 -15.85
CA SER A 483 -7.18 -11.79 -15.72
C SER A 483 -6.63 -12.43 -14.45
N ARG A 484 -7.35 -13.43 -13.93
CA ARG A 484 -6.86 -14.31 -12.88
C ARG A 484 -5.71 -15.19 -13.39
N ALA A 485 -4.61 -15.26 -12.65
CA ALA A 485 -3.51 -16.19 -12.95
C ALA A 485 -3.86 -17.58 -12.42
N VAL A 486 -4.06 -18.54 -13.33
CA VAL A 486 -4.26 -19.95 -13.00
C VAL A 486 -3.01 -20.72 -13.42
N ASN A 487 -2.37 -21.35 -12.46
CA ASN A 487 -1.22 -22.21 -12.68
C ASN A 487 -1.73 -23.63 -12.94
N VAL A 488 -1.20 -24.25 -13.99
CA VAL A 488 -1.46 -25.64 -14.37
C VAL A 488 -0.15 -26.39 -14.28
N VAL A 489 -0.07 -27.36 -13.37
CA VAL A 489 1.15 -28.12 -13.13
C VAL A 489 0.83 -29.59 -13.19
N HIS A 490 1.61 -30.34 -13.96
CA HIS A 490 1.63 -31.80 -13.88
C HIS A 490 2.52 -32.20 -12.70
N VAL A 491 1.92 -32.88 -11.73
CA VAL A 491 2.61 -33.33 -10.51
C VAL A 491 2.82 -34.83 -10.59
N VAL A 492 4.07 -35.23 -10.36
CA VAL A 492 4.48 -36.63 -10.22
C VAL A 492 5.01 -36.78 -8.82
N ASP A 493 4.25 -37.49 -7.99
CA ASP A 493 4.59 -37.73 -6.59
C ASP A 493 5.30 -39.08 -6.44
N THR A 494 6.59 -39.02 -6.11
CA THR A 494 7.48 -40.17 -5.91
C THR A 494 7.73 -40.46 -4.43
N THR A 495 6.97 -39.87 -3.50
CA THR A 495 7.17 -40.03 -2.03
C THR A 495 6.76 -41.40 -1.47
N GLY A 496 6.32 -42.33 -2.33
CA GLY A 496 5.96 -43.69 -1.96
C GLY A 496 7.12 -44.48 -1.32
N ARG A 497 6.80 -45.40 -0.41
CA ARG A 497 7.80 -46.31 0.19
C ARG A 497 8.44 -47.17 -0.91
N TYR A 498 9.77 -47.24 -0.85
CA TYR A 498 10.63 -48.05 -1.72
C TYR A 498 9.97 -49.39 -2.10
N GLY A 499 9.66 -49.56 -3.40
CA GLY A 499 9.21 -50.83 -3.97
C GLY A 499 7.74 -51.24 -3.75
N SER A 500 6.82 -50.35 -3.36
CA SER A 500 5.44 -50.77 -3.04
C SER A 500 4.29 -50.01 -3.73
N GLN A 501 4.51 -48.87 -4.39
CA GLN A 501 3.48 -48.17 -5.16
C GLN A 501 4.06 -47.47 -6.41
N ASP A 502 3.34 -47.54 -7.53
CA ASP A 502 3.61 -46.72 -8.72
C ASP A 502 3.45 -45.22 -8.34
N PRO A 503 4.30 -44.31 -8.87
CA PRO A 503 4.21 -42.89 -8.57
C PRO A 503 2.84 -42.33 -8.97
N ALA A 504 2.24 -41.51 -8.10
CA ALA A 504 0.97 -40.88 -8.40
C ALA A 504 1.19 -39.72 -9.37
N SER A 505 0.42 -39.68 -10.46
CA SER A 505 0.49 -38.66 -11.49
C SER A 505 -0.86 -37.97 -11.65
N PHE A 506 -0.89 -36.64 -11.57
CA PHE A 506 -2.13 -35.86 -11.71
C PHE A 506 -1.85 -34.42 -12.13
N VAL A 507 -2.85 -33.77 -12.72
CA VAL A 507 -2.82 -32.34 -13.03
C VAL A 507 -3.36 -31.55 -11.85
N SER A 508 -2.63 -30.53 -11.42
CA SER A 508 -3.03 -29.60 -10.36
C SER A 508 -3.28 -28.21 -10.93
N LEU A 509 -4.44 -27.65 -10.57
CA LEU A 509 -4.84 -26.27 -10.85
C LEU A 509 -4.90 -25.47 -9.54
N PHE A 510 -4.22 -24.33 -9.51
CA PHE A 510 -4.25 -23.41 -8.37
C PHE A 510 -4.02 -21.96 -8.82
N SER A 511 -4.30 -21.00 -7.95
CA SER A 511 -4.19 -19.57 -8.25
C SER A 511 -3.68 -18.82 -7.04
N VAL A 512 -2.76 -17.88 -7.25
CA VAL A 512 -2.29 -16.92 -6.24
C VAL A 512 -3.26 -15.74 -6.05
N THR A 513 -4.26 -15.61 -6.94
CA THR A 513 -5.41 -14.72 -6.75
C THR A 513 -6.42 -15.38 -5.80
N PRO A 514 -6.87 -14.67 -4.75
CA PRO A 514 -7.82 -15.17 -3.76
C PRO A 514 -9.14 -15.67 -4.37
N GLY A 515 -9.72 -16.68 -3.71
CA GLY A 515 -11.04 -17.23 -4.02
C GLY A 515 -11.02 -18.61 -4.66
N LYS A 516 -12.21 -19.13 -4.96
CA LYS A 516 -12.40 -20.51 -5.47
C LYS A 516 -12.27 -20.57 -6.99
N LEU A 517 -11.89 -21.73 -7.54
CA LEU A 517 -11.68 -21.96 -8.99
C LEU A 517 -12.90 -22.59 -9.69
N LYS A 518 -14.11 -22.42 -9.13
CA LYS A 518 -15.31 -23.11 -9.61
C LYS A 518 -15.66 -22.75 -11.07
N LYS A 519 -15.64 -21.45 -11.40
CA LYS A 519 -15.98 -20.97 -12.75
C LYS A 519 -14.96 -21.42 -13.78
N GLU A 520 -13.69 -21.45 -13.39
CA GLU A 520 -12.59 -21.87 -14.25
C GLU A 520 -12.69 -23.36 -14.57
N VAL A 521 -13.02 -24.18 -13.57
CA VAL A 521 -13.26 -25.62 -13.75
C VAL A 521 -14.53 -25.92 -14.53
N GLU A 522 -15.62 -25.16 -14.34
CA GLU A 522 -16.86 -25.30 -15.12
C GLU A 522 -16.65 -25.12 -16.64
N ASN A 523 -15.62 -24.37 -17.03
CA ASN A 523 -15.25 -24.18 -18.44
C ASN A 523 -14.43 -25.36 -19.01
N LEU A 524 -13.83 -26.19 -18.16
CA LEU A 524 -13.00 -27.36 -18.52
C LEU A 524 -13.83 -28.66 -18.51
N LYS A 525 -15.01 -28.64 -19.13
CA LYS A 525 -16.05 -29.70 -19.04
C LYS A 525 -15.57 -31.12 -19.38
N ASP A 526 -14.50 -31.25 -20.15
CA ASP A 526 -13.96 -32.54 -20.59
C ASP A 526 -13.06 -33.23 -19.54
N GLU A 527 -12.66 -32.51 -18.48
CA GLU A 527 -11.82 -33.02 -17.40
C GLU A 527 -12.52 -32.94 -16.04
N GLU A 528 -12.51 -34.05 -15.30
CA GLU A 528 -13.13 -34.13 -13.96
C GLU A 528 -12.17 -33.61 -12.89
N PHE A 529 -12.17 -32.29 -12.69
CA PHE A 529 -11.41 -31.66 -11.61
C PHE A 529 -12.15 -31.73 -10.27
N ALA A 530 -11.50 -32.28 -9.25
CA ALA A 530 -11.96 -32.24 -7.87
C ALA A 530 -11.24 -31.13 -7.09
N CYS A 531 -11.99 -30.09 -6.69
CA CYS A 531 -11.46 -28.95 -5.92
C CYS A 531 -11.68 -29.09 -4.41
N GLY A 532 -10.68 -28.74 -3.60
CA GLY A 532 -10.85 -28.73 -2.15
C GLY A 532 -9.62 -28.27 -1.38
N ARG A 533 -9.79 -28.11 -0.06
CA ARG A 533 -8.70 -27.83 0.88
C ARG A 533 -8.02 -29.07 1.46
N ASN A 534 -8.61 -30.26 1.24
CA ASN A 534 -8.12 -31.53 1.79
C ASN A 534 -6.99 -32.16 0.95
N ARG A 535 -6.53 -31.45 -0.08
CA ARG A 535 -5.64 -31.93 -1.13
C ARG A 535 -4.48 -30.94 -1.28
N THR A 536 -3.69 -30.83 -0.21
CA THR A 536 -2.59 -29.88 -0.13
C THR A 536 -1.37 -30.38 -0.89
N LEU A 537 -0.71 -29.52 -1.65
CA LEU A 537 0.56 -29.84 -2.33
C LEU A 537 1.67 -28.96 -1.79
N ASP A 538 2.80 -29.56 -1.45
CA ASP A 538 3.99 -28.83 -1.03
C ASP A 538 5.00 -28.78 -2.18
N PHE A 539 5.23 -27.59 -2.73
CA PHE A 539 6.23 -27.32 -3.76
C PHE A 539 7.54 -26.78 -3.16
N VAL A 540 7.79 -27.01 -1.86
CA VAL A 540 9.01 -26.63 -1.12
C VAL A 540 9.10 -25.13 -0.85
N THR A 541 8.86 -24.33 -1.87
CA THR A 541 8.90 -22.85 -1.84
C THR A 541 7.55 -22.24 -1.43
N PHE A 542 6.47 -22.99 -1.65
CA PHE A 542 5.10 -22.64 -1.26
C PHE A 542 4.23 -23.89 -1.16
N THR A 543 3.12 -23.78 -0.43
CA THR A 543 2.12 -24.83 -0.28
C THR A 543 0.80 -24.40 -0.92
N VAL A 544 0.20 -25.28 -1.70
CA VAL A 544 -1.15 -25.12 -2.25
C VAL A 544 -2.14 -25.65 -1.22
N ASN A 545 -2.78 -24.76 -0.47
CA ASN A 545 -3.81 -25.11 0.53
C ASN A 545 -5.21 -25.24 -0.08
N TYR A 546 -5.45 -24.67 -1.26
CA TYR A 546 -6.64 -24.89 -2.07
C TYR A 546 -6.25 -25.03 -3.53
N GLY A 547 -6.67 -26.13 -4.14
CA GLY A 547 -6.47 -26.40 -5.56
C GLY A 547 -7.49 -27.39 -6.09
N CYS A 548 -7.42 -27.66 -7.39
CA CYS A 548 -8.24 -28.65 -8.07
C CYS A 548 -7.35 -29.68 -8.75
N TRP A 549 -7.64 -30.98 -8.57
CA TRP A 549 -6.86 -32.06 -9.16
C TRP A 549 -7.68 -32.83 -10.18
N SER A 550 -7.04 -33.22 -11.29
CA SER A 550 -7.57 -34.18 -12.24
C SER A 550 -6.60 -35.36 -12.33
N SER A 551 -7.11 -36.56 -12.05
CA SER A 551 -6.36 -37.82 -12.15
C SER A 551 -6.76 -38.62 -13.39
N LYS A 552 -7.56 -38.04 -14.28
CA LYS A 552 -7.98 -38.68 -15.52
C LYS A 552 -6.79 -38.59 -16.46
N ASP A 553 -6.22 -39.74 -16.85
CA ASP A 553 -5.49 -39.81 -18.11
C ASP A 553 -6.46 -39.27 -19.16
N SER A 554 -6.17 -38.10 -19.74
CA SER A 554 -7.01 -37.60 -20.84
C SER A 554 -7.15 -38.73 -21.88
N ASN A 555 -8.23 -38.77 -22.67
CA ASN A 555 -8.37 -39.84 -23.67
C ASN A 555 -7.22 -39.89 -24.71
N ASN A 556 -6.29 -38.90 -24.68
CA ASN A 556 -4.99 -38.85 -25.35
C ASN A 556 -3.80 -38.84 -24.35
N GLY A 557 -3.89 -39.61 -23.25
CA GLY A 557 -3.04 -39.53 -22.08
C GLY A 557 -1.52 -39.65 -22.32
N TRP A 558 -0.75 -39.13 -21.37
CA TRP A 558 0.71 -39.12 -21.36
C TRP A 558 1.28 -40.54 -21.32
N SER A 559 2.37 -40.79 -22.07
CA SER A 559 3.04 -42.09 -22.02
C SER A 559 3.74 -42.25 -20.66
N LYS A 560 3.73 -43.46 -20.09
CA LYS A 560 4.57 -43.78 -18.92
C LYS A 560 6.05 -43.44 -19.15
N LEU A 561 6.48 -43.39 -20.42
CA LEU A 561 7.84 -43.02 -20.81
C LEU A 561 8.18 -41.53 -20.59
N ASP A 562 7.18 -40.66 -20.47
CA ASP A 562 7.36 -39.20 -20.35
C ASP A 562 7.39 -38.72 -18.88
N ILE A 563 7.13 -39.63 -17.93
CA ILE A 563 7.07 -39.33 -16.50
C ILE A 563 8.50 -39.31 -15.93
N PRO A 564 8.95 -38.21 -15.30
CA PRO A 564 10.25 -38.16 -14.63
C PRO A 564 10.38 -39.24 -13.56
N GLU A 565 11.58 -39.80 -13.43
CA GLU A 565 11.88 -40.86 -12.46
C GLU A 565 13.01 -40.45 -11.53
N LEU A 566 12.89 -40.83 -10.26
CA LEU A 566 13.93 -40.64 -9.25
C LEU A 566 14.27 -42.01 -8.66
N HIS A 567 15.49 -42.47 -8.89
CA HIS A 567 15.98 -43.78 -8.48
C HIS A 567 17.14 -43.63 -7.50
N VAL A 568 17.08 -44.32 -6.37
CA VAL A 568 18.23 -44.40 -5.46
C VAL A 568 19.13 -45.54 -5.93
N GLU A 569 20.29 -45.23 -6.51
CA GLU A 569 21.25 -46.24 -6.97
C GLU A 569 21.95 -46.92 -5.80
N SER A 570 22.32 -46.15 -4.77
CA SER A 570 23.00 -46.67 -3.59
C SER A 570 22.77 -45.79 -2.37
N ASP A 571 22.65 -46.40 -1.20
CA ASP A 571 22.58 -45.69 0.09
C ASP A 571 23.53 -46.36 1.09
N SER A 572 24.58 -45.64 1.51
CA SER A 572 25.62 -46.16 2.40
C SER A 572 25.64 -45.39 3.72
N THR A 573 25.69 -46.10 4.85
CA THR A 573 25.54 -45.54 6.21
C THR A 573 26.78 -45.75 7.11
N SER A 574 27.99 -45.72 6.53
CA SER A 574 29.24 -46.03 7.26
C SER A 574 29.64 -44.98 8.30
N ASP A 575 30.00 -43.75 7.89
CA ASP A 575 30.37 -42.62 8.79
C ASP A 575 29.61 -41.32 8.44
N VAL A 576 29.48 -41.02 7.15
CA VAL A 576 28.58 -40.00 6.60
C VAL A 576 27.62 -40.72 5.66
N ARG A 577 26.30 -40.56 5.85
CA ARG A 577 25.33 -41.18 4.95
C ARG A 577 25.52 -40.62 3.55
N LYS A 578 25.85 -41.48 2.59
CA LYS A 578 26.00 -41.13 1.18
C LYS A 578 24.92 -41.83 0.38
N THR A 579 24.03 -41.04 -0.20
CA THR A 579 22.95 -41.52 -1.05
C THR A 579 23.21 -41.04 -2.48
N ARG A 580 23.37 -41.99 -3.41
CA ARG A 580 23.49 -41.72 -4.84
C ARG A 580 22.11 -41.84 -5.45
N VAL A 581 21.62 -40.75 -6.04
CA VAL A 581 20.29 -40.66 -6.65
C VAL A 581 20.46 -40.34 -8.12
N LEU A 582 19.88 -41.16 -8.98
CA LEU A 582 19.75 -40.92 -10.40
C LEU A 582 18.38 -40.27 -10.66
N ILE A 583 18.40 -39.08 -11.23
CA ILE A 583 17.19 -38.32 -11.58
C ILE A 583 17.10 -38.32 -13.11
N ASP A 584 16.12 -39.03 -13.65
CA ASP A 584 15.76 -38.94 -15.06
C ASP A 584 14.63 -37.92 -15.22
N THR A 585 14.98 -36.73 -15.72
CA THR A 585 14.02 -35.64 -15.90
C THR A 585 13.11 -35.82 -17.11
N LYS A 586 13.37 -36.81 -17.98
CA LYS A 586 12.67 -36.97 -19.28
C LYS A 586 12.58 -35.62 -20.02
N LEU A 587 11.36 -35.15 -20.32
CA LEU A 587 11.08 -33.88 -20.98
C LEU A 587 10.93 -32.69 -20.01
N ALA A 588 11.00 -32.90 -18.69
CA ALA A 588 10.83 -31.85 -17.70
C ALA A 588 11.97 -30.82 -17.79
N THR A 589 11.65 -29.59 -18.14
CA THR A 589 12.61 -28.48 -18.24
C THR A 589 12.89 -27.80 -16.91
N ARG A 590 12.09 -28.10 -15.87
CA ARG A 590 12.20 -27.51 -14.52
C ARG A 590 11.89 -28.59 -13.48
N TRP A 591 12.75 -28.73 -12.49
CA TRP A 591 12.59 -29.65 -11.37
C TRP A 591 13.19 -29.03 -10.12
N SER A 592 12.73 -29.48 -8.96
CA SER A 592 13.22 -29.05 -7.65
C SER A 592 13.47 -30.27 -6.79
N LEU A 593 14.66 -30.37 -6.20
CA LEU A 593 14.96 -31.35 -5.18
C LEU A 593 14.90 -30.66 -3.80
N ALA A 594 14.18 -31.27 -2.87
CA ALA A 594 14.11 -30.80 -1.50
C ALA A 594 14.73 -31.78 -0.52
N VAL A 595 15.32 -31.22 0.52
CA VAL A 595 15.90 -31.95 1.64
C VAL A 595 15.08 -31.59 2.88
N ASN A 596 14.55 -32.61 3.57
CA ASN A 596 13.85 -32.41 4.83
C ASN A 596 14.85 -31.97 5.91
N ARG A 597 14.84 -30.68 6.27
CA ARG A 597 15.75 -30.11 7.27
C ARG A 597 15.41 -30.49 8.71
N GLU A 598 14.24 -31.07 8.96
CA GLU A 598 13.92 -31.66 10.27
C GLU A 598 14.67 -32.98 10.48
N GLU A 599 14.98 -33.70 9.39
CA GLU A 599 15.66 -34.99 9.41
C GLU A 599 17.14 -34.90 9.04
N ILE A 600 17.52 -33.94 8.18
CA ILE A 600 18.87 -33.78 7.65
C ILE A 600 19.35 -32.36 7.96
N SER A 601 20.21 -32.23 8.96
CA SER A 601 20.73 -30.94 9.45
C SER A 601 21.92 -30.41 8.65
N ASP A 602 22.71 -31.28 8.02
CA ASP A 602 23.89 -30.93 7.23
C ASP A 602 24.00 -31.84 6.00
N PHE A 603 24.32 -31.26 4.85
CA PHE A 603 24.42 -31.97 3.57
C PHE A 603 25.31 -31.22 2.57
N THR A 604 25.90 -31.98 1.66
CA THR A 604 26.65 -31.48 0.49
C THR A 604 26.15 -32.17 -0.76
N PHE A 605 26.06 -31.42 -1.86
CA PHE A 605 25.67 -31.96 -3.16
C PHE A 605 26.90 -32.08 -4.07
N GLU A 606 27.11 -33.28 -4.62
CA GLU A 606 28.03 -33.53 -5.71
C GLU A 606 27.19 -33.95 -6.93
N GLY A 607 27.31 -33.21 -8.03
CA GLY A 607 26.53 -33.47 -9.24
C GLY A 607 27.43 -33.99 -10.37
N GLU A 608 27.10 -35.16 -10.91
CA GLU A 608 27.67 -35.70 -12.15
C GLU A 608 26.61 -35.63 -13.25
N LYS A 609 26.91 -34.92 -14.35
CA LYS A 609 26.00 -34.87 -15.51
C LYS A 609 26.33 -36.03 -16.43
N TYR A 610 25.41 -36.98 -16.55
CA TYR A 610 25.46 -38.03 -17.56
C TYR A 610 24.69 -37.52 -18.79
N GLU A 611 25.36 -37.45 -19.95
CA GLU A 611 24.75 -37.08 -21.24
C GLU A 611 23.97 -38.24 -21.87
#